data_AF-A0A3M8RQE9-F1
#
_entry.id   AF-A0A3M8RQE9-F1
#
_cell.length_a   1.000
_cell.length_b   1.000
_cell.length_c   1.000
_cell.angle_alpha   90.00
_cell.angle_beta   90.00
_cell.angle_gamma   90.00
#
_symmetry.space_group_name_H-M   'P 1'
#
loop_
_entity.id
_entity.type
_entity.pdbx_description
1 polymer ?
#
loop_
_entity_poly.entity_id
_entity_poly.type
_entity_poly.pdbx_seq_one_letter_code
_entity_poly.pdbx_strand_id
1 'polypeptide(L)'
;MQVDAKSKEAIEDIINRRVGIASLQAQIKEDIQAVAESLGVKAAYVNRIITLVEKERAKGDILSGERDIIEAVEILLAQDGD
;
A
#
# COMPACT_ATOMS: atom_id res chain seq x y z
N MET A 1 -25.19 29.15 -11.18
CA MET A 1 -25.58 27.75 -11.42
C MET A 1 -26.24 27.21 -10.17
N GLN A 2 -27.45 26.67 -10.28
CA GLN A 2 -28.14 26.01 -9.17
C GLN A 2 -27.85 24.51 -9.29
N VAL A 3 -27.22 23.93 -8.26
CA VAL A 3 -26.90 22.50 -8.23
C VAL A 3 -28.19 21.75 -7.94
N ASP A 4 -28.65 20.92 -8.87
CA ASP A 4 -29.85 20.10 -8.71
C ASP A 4 -29.66 19.01 -7.66
N ALA A 5 -30.76 18.37 -7.24
CA ALA A 5 -30.73 17.36 -6.18
C ALA A 5 -29.82 16.17 -6.52
N LYS A 6 -29.81 15.71 -7.78
CA LYS A 6 -28.97 14.59 -8.23
C LYS A 6 -27.49 14.93 -8.15
N SER A 7 -27.14 16.16 -8.52
CA SER A 7 -25.77 16.65 -8.46
C SER A 7 -25.28 16.79 -7.01
N LYS A 8 -26.17 17.15 -6.06
CA LYS A 8 -25.85 17.16 -4.63
C LYS A 8 -25.60 15.76 -4.09
N GLU A 9 -26.49 14.81 -4.40
CA GLU A 9 -26.36 13.40 -4.01
C GLU A 9 -25.05 12.81 -4.54
N ALA A 10 -24.71 13.04 -5.82
CA ALA A 10 -23.45 12.58 -6.39
C ALA A 10 -22.21 13.17 -5.70
N ILE A 11 -22.27 14.44 -5.24
CA ILE A 11 -21.18 15.06 -4.48
C ILE A 11 -21.06 14.43 -3.09
N GLU A 12 -22.18 14.21 -2.39
CA GLU A 12 -22.20 13.55 -1.09
C GLU A 12 -21.62 12.12 -1.17
N ASP A 13 -21.97 11.36 -2.21
CA ASP A 13 -21.42 10.04 -2.47
C ASP A 13 -19.90 10.06 -2.70
N ILE A 14 -19.39 11.07 -3.41
CA ILE A 14 -17.94 11.25 -3.60
C ILE A 14 -17.28 11.56 -2.26
N ILE A 15 -17.87 12.43 -1.44
CA ILE A 15 -17.34 12.78 -0.11
C ILE A 15 -17.27 11.53 0.77
N ASN A 16 -18.34 10.76 0.84
CA ASN A 16 -18.40 9.54 1.64
C ASN A 16 -17.36 8.51 1.19
N ARG A 17 -17.19 8.31 -0.13
CA ARG A 17 -16.13 7.45 -0.67
C ARG A 17 -14.74 7.94 -0.30
N ARG A 18 -14.49 9.25 -0.35
CA ARG A 18 -13.19 9.83 0.04
C ARG A 18 -12.88 9.59 1.52
N VAL A 19 -13.88 9.70 2.39
CA VAL A 19 -13.72 9.38 3.82
C VAL A 19 -13.37 7.91 4.02
N GLY A 20 -14.07 7.00 3.31
CA GLY A 20 -13.75 5.57 3.34
C GLY A 20 -12.32 5.27 2.87
N ILE A 21 -11.88 5.88 1.77
CA ILE A 21 -10.50 5.73 1.25
C ILE A 21 -9.49 6.23 2.28
N ALA A 22 -9.72 7.40 2.90
CA ALA A 22 -8.81 7.94 3.91
C ALA A 22 -8.69 7.00 5.12
N SER A 23 -9.79 6.40 5.56
CA SER A 23 -9.77 5.40 6.64
C SER A 23 -8.98 4.15 6.26
N LEU A 24 -9.15 3.64 5.04
CA LEU A 24 -8.39 2.47 4.57
C LEU A 24 -6.90 2.79 4.42
N GLN A 25 -6.54 3.98 3.95
CA GLN A 25 -5.15 4.44 3.88
C GLN A 25 -4.50 4.52 5.26
N ALA A 26 -5.24 4.95 6.28
CA ALA A 26 -4.76 4.94 7.66
C ALA A 26 -4.51 3.51 8.15
N GLN A 27 -5.44 2.59 7.92
CA GLN A 27 -5.28 1.18 8.28
C GLN A 27 -4.06 0.55 7.60
N ILE A 28 -3.89 0.75 6.29
CA ILE A 28 -2.73 0.24 5.54
C ILE A 28 -1.42 0.75 6.14
N LYS A 29 -1.38 2.02 6.58
CA LYS A 29 -0.19 2.58 7.23
C LYS A 29 0.12 1.86 8.56
N GLU A 30 -0.90 1.57 9.36
CA GLU A 30 -0.76 0.82 10.61
C GLU A 30 -0.31 -0.62 10.34
N ASP A 31 -0.87 -1.28 9.33
CA ASP A 31 -0.49 -2.64 8.93
C ASP A 31 0.97 -2.71 8.49
N ILE A 32 1.42 -1.74 7.69
CA ILE A 32 2.83 -1.64 7.28
C ILE A 32 3.75 -1.46 8.50
N GLN A 33 3.34 -0.64 9.46
CA GLN A 33 4.09 -0.42 10.70
C GLN A 33 4.17 -1.72 11.53
N ALA A 34 3.06 -2.44 11.68
CA ALA A 34 3.02 -3.71 12.40
C ALA A 34 3.90 -4.78 11.75
N VAL A 35 3.89 -4.88 10.41
CA VAL A 35 4.78 -5.77 9.66
C VAL A 35 6.24 -5.38 9.89
N ALA A 36 6.56 -4.10 9.79
CA ALA A 36 7.92 -3.62 10.01
C ALA A 36 8.44 -3.94 11.42
N GLU A 37 7.60 -3.77 12.44
CA GLU A 37 7.91 -4.13 13.83
C GLU A 37 8.12 -5.64 13.98
N SER A 38 7.26 -6.47 13.38
CA SER A 38 7.40 -7.94 13.43
C SER A 38 8.68 -8.45 12.78
N LEU A 39 9.17 -7.73 11.76
CA LEU A 39 10.40 -8.05 11.02
C LEU A 39 11.64 -7.35 11.61
N GLY A 40 11.48 -6.50 12.61
CA GLY A 40 12.58 -5.73 13.21
C GLY A 40 13.19 -4.67 12.28
N VAL A 41 12.41 -4.13 11.33
CA VAL A 41 12.90 -3.23 10.27
C VAL A 41 12.16 -1.89 10.27
N LYS A 42 12.65 -0.93 9.48
CA LYS A 42 11.95 0.36 9.29
C LYS A 42 10.76 0.19 8.34
N ALA A 43 9.63 0.83 8.63
CA ALA A 43 8.44 0.83 7.76
C ALA A 43 8.70 1.33 6.32
N ALA A 44 9.70 2.19 6.12
CA ALA A 44 10.14 2.62 4.79
C ALA A 44 10.64 1.46 3.92
N TYR A 45 11.24 0.45 4.54
CA TYR A 45 11.72 -0.74 3.88
C TYR A 45 10.54 -1.59 3.37
N VAL A 46 9.56 -1.85 4.24
CA VAL A 46 8.31 -2.54 3.86
C VAL A 46 7.58 -1.82 2.72
N ASN A 47 7.44 -0.49 2.80
CA ASN A 47 6.86 0.31 1.70
C ASN A 47 7.61 0.14 0.36
N ARG A 48 8.93 0.06 0.40
CA ARG A 48 9.75 -0.14 -0.80
C ARG A 48 9.48 -1.50 -1.44
N ILE A 49 9.33 -2.55 -0.63
CA ILE A 49 8.97 -3.90 -1.11
C ILE A 49 7.63 -3.88 -1.81
N ILE A 50 6.60 -3.33 -1.14
CA ILE A 50 5.24 -3.19 -1.69
C ILE A 50 5.30 -2.48 -3.05
N THR A 51 6.03 -1.36 -3.14
CA THR A 51 6.17 -0.59 -4.39
C THR A 51 6.82 -1.41 -5.51
N LEU A 52 7.82 -2.24 -5.19
CA LEU A 52 8.49 -3.10 -6.19
C LEU A 52 7.53 -4.19 -6.68
N VAL A 53 6.82 -4.84 -5.77
CA VAL A 53 5.80 -5.86 -6.09
C VAL A 53 4.68 -5.26 -6.94
N GLU A 54 4.16 -4.09 -6.60
CA GLU A 54 3.13 -3.39 -7.39
C GLU A 54 3.60 -3.07 -8.81
N LYS A 55 4.87 -2.68 -8.98
CA LYS A 55 5.46 -2.42 -10.30
C LYS A 55 5.56 -3.68 -11.15
N GLU A 56 5.90 -4.83 -10.57
CA GLU A 56 5.93 -6.10 -11.32
C GLU A 56 4.53 -6.60 -11.64
N ARG A 57 3.58 -6.49 -10.71
CA ARG A 57 2.15 -6.76 -10.96
C ARG A 57 1.61 -5.97 -12.14
N ALA A 58 1.96 -4.69 -12.23
CA ALA A 58 1.55 -3.83 -13.34
C ALA A 58 2.09 -4.29 -14.70
N LYS A 59 3.18 -5.07 -14.74
CA LYS A 59 3.75 -5.66 -15.96
C LYS A 59 3.13 -7.01 -16.33
N GLY A 60 2.26 -7.57 -15.49
CA GLY A 60 1.57 -8.84 -15.73
C GLY A 60 2.33 -10.08 -15.26
N ASP A 61 3.42 -9.92 -14.50
CA ASP A 61 4.24 -11.03 -13.99
C ASP A 61 3.89 -11.29 -12.52
N ILE A 62 2.91 -12.16 -12.27
CA ILE A 62 2.15 -12.19 -11.01
C ILE A 62 2.71 -13.22 -9.99
N LEU A 63 3.59 -14.16 -10.38
CA LEU A 63 3.90 -15.32 -9.51
C LEU A 63 5.38 -15.63 -9.28
N SER A 64 6.28 -15.42 -10.24
CA SER A 64 7.73 -15.62 -10.04
C SER A 64 8.39 -14.36 -9.46
N GLY A 65 8.18 -13.20 -10.07
CA GLY A 65 8.82 -11.95 -9.63
C GLY A 65 8.44 -11.51 -8.21
N GLU A 66 7.21 -11.80 -7.76
CA GLU A 66 6.77 -11.44 -6.39
C GLU A 66 7.52 -12.24 -5.31
N ARG A 67 7.72 -13.54 -5.55
CA ARG A 67 8.45 -14.42 -4.62
C ARG A 67 9.94 -14.10 -4.63
N ASP A 68 10.52 -13.86 -5.79
CA ASP A 68 11.94 -13.50 -5.92
C ASP A 68 12.26 -12.15 -5.25
N ILE A 69 11.33 -11.18 -5.27
CA ILE A 69 11.50 -9.90 -4.55
C ILE A 69 11.39 -10.10 -3.04
N ILE A 70 10.47 -10.94 -2.57
CA ILE A 70 10.31 -11.26 -1.14
C ILE A 70 11.51 -12.08 -0.62
N GLU A 71 12.07 -12.98 -1.42
CA GLU A 71 13.31 -13.70 -1.09
C GLU A 71 14.55 -12.78 -1.17
N ALA A 72 14.62 -11.88 -2.16
CA ALA A 72 15.71 -10.89 -2.23
C ALA A 72 15.68 -9.90 -1.05
N VAL A 73 14.52 -9.72 -0.43
CA VAL A 73 14.37 -8.98 0.81
C VAL A 73 15.06 -9.70 1.97
N GLU A 74 14.98 -11.03 2.08
CA GLU A 74 15.74 -11.77 3.10
C GLU A 74 17.25 -11.50 2.99
N ILE A 75 17.76 -11.33 1.76
CA ILE A 75 19.17 -10.99 1.50
C ILE A 75 19.50 -9.56 1.92
N LEU A 76 18.60 -8.60 1.67
CA LEU A 76 18.79 -7.20 2.05
C LEU A 76 18.66 -6.99 3.57
N LEU A 77 17.80 -7.75 4.25
CA LEU A 77 17.70 -7.78 5.72
C LEU A 77 18.98 -8.29 6.38
N ALA A 78 19.70 -9.19 5.72
CA ALA A 78 21.00 -9.67 6.19
C ALA A 78 22.16 -8.67 5.99
N GLN A 79 21.96 -7.59 5.22
CA GLN A 79 23.01 -6.59 4.91
C GLN A 79 22.95 -5.31 5.76
N ASP A 80 21.78 -4.96 6.31
CA ASP A 80 21.60 -3.77 7.17
C ASP A 80 21.72 -4.10 8.68
N GLY A 81 22.19 -5.31 9.01
CA GLY A 81 22.32 -5.83 10.38
C GLY A 81 23.73 -5.76 11.00
N ASP A 82 24.62 -4.92 10.46
CA ASP A 82 25.96 -4.62 11.00
C ASP A 82 26.09 -3.13 11.35
#